data_AF-A0A7W2TX95-F1
#
_entry.id   AF-A0A7W2TX95-F1
#
_cell.length_a   1.000
_cell.length_b   1.000
_cell.length_c   1.000
_cell.angle_alpha   90.00
_cell.angle_beta   90.00
_cell.angle_gamma   90.00
#
_symmetry.space_group_name_H-M   'P 1'
#
loop_
_entity.id
_entity.type
_entity.pdbx_description
1 polymer ?
#
loop_
_entity_poly.entity_id
_entity_poly.type
_entity_poly.pdbx_seq_one_letter_code
_entity_poly.pdbx_strand_id
1 'polypeptide(L)'
;MSDWHDELEFTLLQLEDARIDSDCMTYIISRILQEHGTFHQCRIGYAEDRLSGMITSPHCWIELEQGWCIDLRIRQWLGDEDDLPHGVFQPSDYPRVRYQGTALLTPHFDLEDLMAMTNDTYSKVKLTWLAEQATAA
;
A
#
# COMPACT_ATOMS: atom_id res chain seq x y z
N MET A 1 -14.25 9.06 2.48
CA MET A 1 -12.96 9.07 1.75
C MET A 1 -13.00 10.22 0.75
N SER A 2 -11.86 10.80 0.38
CA SER A 2 -11.83 11.75 -0.75
C SER A 2 -11.72 10.96 -2.04
N ASP A 3 -12.30 11.48 -3.12
CA ASP A 3 -12.43 10.79 -4.42
C ASP A 3 -11.12 10.15 -4.93
N TRP A 4 -9.97 10.75 -4.66
CA TRP A 4 -8.66 10.21 -5.10
C TRP A 4 -8.17 9.00 -4.29
N HIS A 5 -8.53 8.85 -3.01
CA HIS A 5 -8.14 7.68 -2.21
C HIS A 5 -8.89 6.43 -2.69
N ASP A 6 -10.16 6.59 -3.06
CA ASP A 6 -10.99 5.51 -3.61
C ASP A 6 -10.46 5.07 -4.99
N GLU A 7 -10.07 6.02 -5.85
CA GLU A 7 -9.43 5.71 -7.13
C GLU A 7 -8.07 5.02 -6.95
N LEU A 8 -7.25 5.50 -6.01
CA LEU A 8 -5.98 4.86 -5.67
C LEU A 8 -6.20 3.43 -5.19
N GLU A 9 -7.13 3.22 -4.26
CA GLU A 9 -7.48 1.88 -3.77
C GLU A 9 -7.89 0.96 -4.92
N PHE A 10 -8.87 1.38 -5.73
CA PHE A 10 -9.35 0.58 -6.86
C PHE A 10 -8.22 0.21 -7.83
N THR A 11 -7.30 1.14 -8.09
CA THR A 11 -6.16 0.91 -8.96
C THR A 11 -5.16 -0.08 -8.34
N LEU A 12 -4.87 0.06 -7.05
CA LEU A 12 -3.93 -0.79 -6.35
C LEU A 12 -4.46 -2.21 -6.10
N LEU A 13 -5.77 -2.40 -5.97
CA LEU A 13 -6.38 -3.73 -5.83
C LEU A 13 -6.08 -4.64 -7.03
N GLN A 14 -5.70 -4.09 -8.19
CA GLN A 14 -5.21 -4.89 -9.32
C GLN A 14 -3.94 -5.70 -8.98
N LEU A 15 -3.17 -5.27 -7.98
CA LEU A 15 -1.97 -5.96 -7.49
C LEU A 15 -2.30 -7.01 -6.43
N GLU A 16 -3.55 -7.11 -5.96
CA GLU A 16 -3.94 -7.99 -4.85
C GLU A 16 -3.62 -9.47 -5.15
N ASP A 17 -3.86 -9.90 -6.38
CA ASP A 17 -3.58 -11.26 -6.84
C ASP A 17 -2.08 -11.54 -7.08
N ALA A 18 -1.23 -10.51 -7.09
CA ALA A 18 0.21 -10.70 -7.21
C ALA A 18 0.73 -11.39 -5.94
N ARG A 19 1.23 -12.63 -6.07
CA ARG A 19 1.72 -13.44 -4.94
C ARG A 19 3.10 -12.98 -4.47
N ILE A 20 3.17 -11.73 -4.00
CA ILE A 20 4.38 -11.08 -3.51
C ILE A 20 4.21 -10.64 -2.06
N ASP A 21 5.30 -10.70 -1.32
CA ASP A 21 5.37 -10.35 0.10
C ASP A 21 5.21 -8.83 0.32
N SER A 22 5.02 -8.43 1.59
CA SER A 22 4.71 -7.05 1.96
C SER A 22 5.83 -6.06 1.62
N ASP A 23 7.09 -6.49 1.64
CA ASP A 23 8.23 -5.67 1.23
C ASP A 23 8.20 -5.34 -0.27
N CYS A 24 8.08 -6.36 -1.12
CA CYS A 24 7.99 -6.23 -2.57
C CYS A 24 6.77 -5.41 -2.95
N MET A 25 5.61 -5.68 -2.34
CA MET A 25 4.40 -4.91 -2.56
C MET A 25 4.60 -3.42 -2.22
N THR A 26 5.23 -3.14 -1.07
CA THR A 26 5.56 -1.77 -0.65
C THR A 26 6.45 -1.06 -1.66
N TYR A 27 7.46 -1.74 -2.22
CA TYR A 27 8.35 -1.16 -3.23
C TYR A 27 7.61 -0.83 -4.53
N ILE A 28 6.75 -1.73 -4.99
CA ILE A 28 5.96 -1.54 -6.21
C ILE A 28 5.00 -0.35 -6.06
N ILE A 29 4.24 -0.30 -4.96
CA ILE A 29 3.31 0.80 -4.70
C ILE A 29 4.09 2.11 -4.53
N SER A 30 5.21 2.10 -3.82
CA SER A 30 6.07 3.29 -3.69
C SER A 30 6.52 3.82 -5.04
N ARG A 31 6.93 2.93 -5.96
CA ARG A 31 7.31 3.32 -7.30
C ARG A 31 6.15 3.97 -8.07
N ILE A 32 4.96 3.37 -8.02
CA ILE A 32 3.75 3.92 -8.64
C ILE A 32 3.46 5.33 -8.10
N LEU A 33 3.52 5.52 -6.77
CA LEU A 33 3.30 6.83 -6.16
C LEU A 33 4.39 7.85 -6.53
N GLN A 34 5.65 7.43 -6.63
CA GLN A 34 6.78 8.28 -7.07
C GLN A 34 6.59 8.76 -8.51
N GLU A 35 6.17 7.88 -9.43
CA GLU A 35 5.91 8.22 -10.83
C GLU A 35 4.80 9.27 -10.97
N HIS A 36 3.88 9.30 -10.02
CA HIS A 36 2.78 10.25 -9.95
C HIS A 36 3.03 11.45 -9.00
N GLY A 37 4.25 11.61 -8.48
CA GLY A 37 4.63 12.73 -7.62
C GLY A 37 3.89 12.78 -6.28
N THR A 38 3.31 11.66 -5.83
CA THR A 38 2.58 11.59 -4.56
C THR A 38 3.57 11.40 -3.41
N PHE A 39 3.56 12.31 -2.44
CA PHE A 39 4.39 12.19 -1.25
C PHE A 39 3.91 11.01 -0.38
N HIS A 40 4.86 10.19 0.06
CA HIS A 40 4.60 9.02 0.91
C HIS A 40 5.86 8.59 1.65
N GLN A 41 5.68 7.81 2.72
CA GLN A 41 6.75 7.21 3.52
C GLN A 41 6.53 5.70 3.61
N CYS A 42 7.44 4.92 3.05
CA CYS A 42 7.47 3.48 3.28
C CYS A 42 7.90 3.19 4.73
N ARG A 43 7.30 2.18 5.34
CA ARG A 43 7.57 1.77 6.71
C ARG A 43 7.91 0.29 6.77
N ILE A 44 8.71 -0.07 7.77
CA ILE A 44 9.00 -1.45 8.16
C ILE A 44 8.92 -1.58 9.67
N GLY A 45 8.30 -2.65 10.15
CA GLY A 45 8.14 -2.90 11.58
C GLY A 45 7.27 -4.11 11.84
N TYR A 46 6.30 -3.97 12.74
CA TYR A 46 5.31 -4.99 13.01
C TYR A 46 3.89 -4.43 12.95
N ALA A 47 2.95 -5.32 12.68
CA ALA A 47 1.52 -5.06 12.81
C ALA A 47 0.90 -6.14 13.69
N GLU A 48 0.05 -5.71 14.62
CA GLU A 48 -0.57 -6.55 15.64
C GLU A 48 -2.09 -6.38 15.61
N ASP A 49 -2.79 -7.50 15.55
CA ASP A 49 -4.20 -7.55 15.92
C ASP A 49 -4.32 -7.63 17.44
N ARG A 50 -4.83 -6.57 18.07
CA ARG A 50 -4.98 -6.49 19.52
C ARG A 50 -6.09 -7.38 20.08
N LEU A 51 -7.01 -7.86 19.26
CA LEU A 51 -8.07 -8.76 19.70
C LEU A 51 -7.56 -10.19 19.83
N SER A 52 -6.89 -10.72 18.79
CA SER A 52 -6.33 -12.08 18.81
C SER A 52 -4.95 -12.16 19.46
N GLY A 53 -4.21 -11.05 19.52
CA GLY A 53 -2.80 -10.99 19.91
C GLY A 53 -1.83 -11.47 18.82
N MET A 54 -2.33 -11.70 17.60
CA MET A 54 -1.50 -12.12 16.47
C MET A 54 -0.62 -10.97 15.98
N ILE A 55 0.63 -11.28 15.65
CA ILE A 55 1.63 -10.30 15.21
C ILE A 55 2.29 -10.80 13.92
N THR A 56 2.42 -9.91 12.93
CA THR A 56 3.31 -10.12 11.79
C THR A 56 4.53 -9.19 11.88
N SER A 57 5.72 -9.75 11.70
CA SER A 57 7.00 -9.04 11.79
C SER A 57 8.12 -9.84 11.09
N PRO A 58 8.91 -9.22 10.19
CA PRO A 58 8.77 -7.84 9.72
C PRO A 58 7.55 -7.70 8.80
N HIS A 59 6.88 -6.55 8.86
CA HIS A 59 5.81 -6.16 7.95
C HIS A 59 6.07 -4.77 7.38
N CYS A 60 5.76 -4.58 6.11
CA CYS A 60 5.95 -3.33 5.39
C CYS A 60 4.61 -2.74 4.94
N TRP A 61 4.48 -1.42 5.05
CA TRP A 61 3.30 -0.65 4.62
C TRP A 61 3.73 0.75 4.17
N ILE A 62 2.78 1.53 3.67
CA ILE A 62 3.03 2.92 3.25
C ILE A 62 2.16 3.86 4.05
N GLU A 63 2.76 4.95 4.54
CA GLU A 63 2.04 6.10 5.07
C GLU A 63 1.96 7.19 4.00
N LEU A 64 0.75 7.71 3.81
CA LEU A 64 0.43 8.86 2.97
C LEU A 64 0.28 10.11 3.84
N GLU A 65 0.05 11.26 3.20
CA GLU A 65 -0.29 12.46 3.93
C GLU A 65 -1.60 12.33 4.72
N GLN A 66 -1.80 13.24 5.70
CA GLN A 66 -2.98 13.25 6.58
C GLN A 66 -3.24 11.91 7.31
N GLY A 67 -2.21 11.08 7.48
CA GLY A 67 -2.27 9.85 8.26
C GLY A 67 -2.94 8.67 7.57
N TRP A 68 -3.22 8.76 6.26
CA TRP A 68 -3.69 7.62 5.48
C TRP A 68 -2.61 6.54 5.35
N CYS A 69 -3.01 5.28 5.22
CA CYS A 69 -2.12 4.15 5.05
C CYS A 69 -2.51 3.33 3.82
N ILE A 70 -1.53 2.63 3.24
CA ILE A 70 -1.73 1.60 2.23
C ILE A 70 -1.16 0.28 2.73
N ASP A 71 -1.97 -0.76 2.72
CA ASP A 71 -1.57 -2.12 3.07
C ASP A 71 -2.48 -3.17 2.39
N LEU A 72 -1.92 -3.91 1.44
CA LEU A 72 -2.61 -4.98 0.72
C LEU A 72 -2.29 -6.39 1.26
N ARG A 73 -1.44 -6.50 2.28
CA ARG A 73 -0.83 -7.77 2.67
C ARG A 73 -1.06 -8.15 4.12
N ILE A 74 -1.47 -7.22 4.98
CA ILE A 74 -1.71 -7.52 6.39
C ILE A 74 -2.71 -8.65 6.63
N ARG A 75 -3.77 -8.71 5.82
CA ARG A 75 -4.82 -9.74 5.94
C ARG A 75 -4.33 -11.16 5.64
N GLN A 76 -3.24 -11.32 4.90
CA GLN A 76 -2.63 -12.64 4.67
C GLN A 76 -2.08 -13.25 5.96
N TRP A 77 -1.75 -12.41 6.94
CA TRP A 77 -1.20 -12.83 8.22
C TRP A 77 -2.22 -12.77 9.34
N LEU A 78 -2.96 -11.66 9.46
CA LEU A 78 -3.85 -11.43 10.61
C LEU A 78 -5.25 -12.03 10.44
N GLY A 79 -5.63 -12.45 9.23
CA GLY A 79 -6.97 -12.92 8.89
C GLY A 79 -7.66 -12.04 7.85
N ASP A 80 -8.83 -12.43 7.38
CA ASP A 80 -9.57 -11.77 6.31
C ASP A 80 -10.79 -10.97 6.79
N GLU A 81 -10.93 -10.75 8.10
CA GLU A 81 -12.08 -10.07 8.69
C GLU A 81 -12.21 -8.59 8.24
N ASP A 82 -13.44 -8.12 8.15
CA ASP A 82 -13.77 -6.75 7.71
C ASP A 82 -13.24 -5.65 8.66
N ASP A 83 -12.96 -5.99 9.92
CA ASP A 83 -12.39 -5.08 10.91
C ASP A 83 -10.85 -5.08 10.93
N LEU A 84 -10.22 -5.78 9.99
CA LEU A 84 -8.80 -5.65 9.67
C LEU A 84 -8.62 -4.71 8.48
N PRO A 85 -7.60 -3.83 8.46
CA PRO A 85 -7.39 -2.92 7.36
C PRO A 85 -7.01 -3.65 6.07
N HIS A 86 -7.36 -3.05 4.94
CA HIS A 86 -6.95 -3.49 3.60
C HIS A 86 -7.04 -2.31 2.65
N GLY A 87 -6.22 -2.29 1.60
CA GLY A 87 -6.30 -1.25 0.59
C GLY A 87 -5.74 0.08 1.10
N VAL A 88 -6.51 1.15 0.91
CA VAL A 88 -6.17 2.52 1.31
C VAL A 88 -7.11 2.97 2.41
N PHE A 89 -6.60 3.26 3.60
CA PHE A 89 -7.45 3.44 4.77
C PHE A 89 -6.92 4.46 5.76
N GLN A 90 -7.81 4.92 6.64
CA GLN A 90 -7.45 5.64 7.84
C GLN A 90 -7.25 4.65 9.01
N PRO A 91 -6.10 4.66 9.71
CA PRO A 91 -5.88 3.77 10.85
C PRO A 91 -6.93 3.93 11.97
N SER A 92 -7.56 5.10 12.08
CA SER A 92 -8.63 5.34 13.06
C SER A 92 -9.87 4.48 12.83
N ASP A 93 -10.09 4.02 11.59
CA ASP A 93 -11.23 3.19 11.21
C ASP A 93 -11.00 1.72 11.64
N TYR A 94 -9.74 1.36 11.91
CA TYR A 94 -9.30 0.01 12.29
C TYR A 94 -8.54 0.00 13.64
N PRO A 95 -9.16 0.45 14.74
CA PRO A 95 -8.49 0.60 16.04
C PRO A 95 -8.02 -0.72 16.67
N ARG A 96 -8.50 -1.85 16.15
CA ARG A 96 -8.09 -3.23 16.48
C ARG A 96 -6.63 -3.47 16.11
N VAL A 97 -6.13 -2.84 15.05
CA VAL A 97 -4.78 -3.08 14.53
C VAL A 97 -3.80 -1.99 14.95
N ARG A 98 -2.65 -2.40 15.48
CA ARG A 98 -1.52 -1.51 15.80
C ARG A 98 -0.38 -1.73 14.83
N TYR A 99 0.01 -0.67 14.14
CA TYR A 99 1.27 -0.59 13.41
C TYR A 99 2.34 0.11 14.25
N GLN A 100 3.56 -0.41 14.23
CA GLN A 100 4.72 0.29 14.79
C GLN A 100 5.97 -0.08 14.01
N GLY A 101 6.70 0.93 13.56
CA GLY A 101 7.90 0.71 12.75
C GLY A 101 8.72 1.97 12.53
N THR A 102 9.72 1.85 11.67
CA THR A 102 10.61 2.92 11.25
C THR A 102 10.45 3.19 9.75
N ALA A 103 11.04 4.30 9.29
CA ALA A 103 11.13 4.55 7.85
C ALA A 103 11.90 3.41 7.15
N LEU A 104 11.36 2.96 6.01
CA LEU A 104 12.00 2.03 5.10
C LEU A 104 12.51 2.82 3.89
N LEU A 105 13.78 2.60 3.53
CA LEU A 105 14.33 3.07 2.27
C LEU A 105 14.03 2.04 1.19
N THR A 106 13.35 2.46 0.13
CA THR A 106 13.03 1.59 -0.99
C THR A 106 14.24 1.49 -1.93
N PRO A 107 14.66 0.28 -2.34
CA PRO A 107 15.65 0.14 -3.39
C PRO A 107 15.10 0.69 -4.72
N HIS A 108 16.02 1.05 -5.61
CA HIS A 108 15.66 1.41 -6.97
C HIS A 108 15.53 0.13 -7.80
N PHE A 109 14.38 -0.04 -8.46
CA PHE A 109 14.13 -1.09 -9.44
C PHE A 109 13.90 -0.45 -10.81
N ASP A 110 14.39 -1.09 -11.86
CA ASP A 110 14.02 -0.70 -13.21
C ASP A 110 12.66 -1.29 -13.61
N LEU A 111 12.19 -0.94 -14.81
CA LEU A 111 10.88 -1.39 -15.30
C LEU A 111 10.83 -2.92 -15.50
N GLU A 112 11.93 -3.53 -15.90
CA GLU A 112 12.01 -4.97 -16.16
C GLU A 112 11.90 -5.75 -14.84
N ASP A 113 12.60 -5.30 -13.79
CA ASP A 113 12.49 -5.83 -12.44
C ASP A 113 11.05 -5.77 -11.93
N LEU A 114 10.39 -4.62 -12.06
CA LEU A 114 9.01 -4.41 -11.59
C LEU A 114 7.99 -5.30 -12.32
N MET A 115 8.16 -5.44 -13.64
CA MET A 115 7.33 -6.35 -14.44
C MET A 115 7.55 -7.80 -14.02
N ALA A 116 8.81 -8.23 -13.85
CA ALA A 116 9.13 -9.58 -13.42
C ALA A 116 8.59 -9.90 -12.02
N MET A 117 8.70 -8.97 -11.07
CA MET A 117 8.19 -9.13 -9.71
C MET A 117 6.66 -9.27 -9.66
N THR A 118 5.94 -8.65 -10.59
CA THR A 118 4.47 -8.60 -10.59
C THR A 118 3.81 -9.54 -11.60
N ASN A 119 4.58 -10.39 -12.30
CA ASN A 119 4.11 -11.16 -13.46
C ASN A 119 3.35 -10.26 -14.46
N ASP A 120 3.98 -9.15 -14.86
CA ASP A 120 3.48 -8.10 -15.76
C ASP A 120 2.28 -7.28 -15.25
N THR A 121 1.77 -7.55 -14.04
CA THR A 121 0.61 -6.82 -13.48
C THR A 121 0.91 -5.34 -13.30
N TYR A 122 2.17 -4.97 -13.01
CA TYR A 122 2.61 -3.57 -12.93
C TYR A 122 2.18 -2.74 -14.15
N SER A 123 2.28 -3.29 -15.36
CA SER A 123 1.95 -2.58 -16.61
C SER A 123 0.46 -2.22 -16.77
N LYS A 124 -0.41 -2.87 -15.98
CA LYS A 124 -1.86 -2.67 -16.01
C LYS A 124 -2.30 -1.57 -15.04
N VAL A 125 -1.50 -1.31 -14.00
CA VAL A 125 -1.77 -0.29 -13.00
C VAL A 125 -1.59 1.09 -13.66
N LYS A 126 -2.68 1.85 -13.73
CA LYS A 126 -2.69 3.21 -14.31
C LYS A 126 -3.49 4.12 -13.40
N LEU A 127 -2.80 5.02 -12.70
CA LEU A 127 -3.46 6.07 -11.93
C LEU A 127 -3.90 7.19 -12.89
N THR A 128 -5.18 7.55 -12.90
CA THR A 128 -5.76 8.44 -13.92
C THR A 128 -5.98 9.88 -13.45
N TRP A 129 -5.98 10.17 -12.14
CA TRP A 129 -6.28 11.49 -11.58
C TRP A 129 -5.33 12.64 -11.98
N LEU A 130 -4.11 12.38 -12.47
CA LEU A 130 -3.22 13.44 -12.97
C LEU A 130 -3.77 14.13 -14.23
N ALA A 131 -4.69 13.50 -14.97
CA ALA A 131 -5.33 14.14 -16.12
C ALA A 131 -6.29 15.29 -15.72
N GLU A 132 -6.85 15.24 -14.51
CA GLU A 132 -7.85 16.21 -14.04
C GLU A 132 -7.20 17.42 -13.34
N GLN A 133 -6.06 17.25 -12.67
CA GLN A 133 -5.34 18.37 -12.07
C GLN A 133 -4.67 19.28 -13.13
N ALA A 134 -4.35 18.75 -14.32
CA ALA A 134 -3.77 19.53 -15.42
C ALA A 134 -4.80 20.30 -16.26
N THR A 135 -6.10 19.98 -16.14
CA THR A 135 -7.18 20.65 -16.87
C THR A 135 -7.91 21.72 -16.04
N ALA A 136 -7.58 21.84 -14.76
CA ALA A 136 -8.13 22.83 -13.84
C ALA A 136 -7.19 24.03 -13.55
N ALA A 137 -6.06 24.14 -14.28
CA ALA A 137 -5.06 25.21 -14.13
C ALA A 137 -5.00 26.16 -15.34
#